data_AF-A0A924GQ14-F1
#
_entry.id   AF-A0A924GQ14-F1
#
_cell.length_a   1.000
_cell.length_b   1.000
_cell.length_c   1.000
_cell.angle_alpha   90.00
_cell.angle_beta   90.00
_cell.angle_gamma   90.00
#
_symmetry.space_group_name_H-M   'P 1'
#
loop_
_entity.id
_entity.type
_entity.pdbx_description
1 polymer ?
#
loop_
_entity_poly.entity_id
_entity_poly.type
_entity_poly.pdbx_seq_one_letter_code
_entity_poly.pdbx_strand_id
1 'polypeptide(L)'
;YAGDFNSGIHRSTDSPGVMMRGNGMVDSVDATTSDPVNADINSGRISSTNSLRSGDYVDHIFVSSDIDVLNWEQLVRISGGHYVTPKVSDHKALKTVVSLEAPVGKVGTATLTTAIPSDGLALR
;
A
#
# COMPACT_ATOMS: atom_id res chain seq x y z
N TYR A 1 5.75 -4.03 4.35
CA TYR A 1 5.45 -4.57 5.69
C TYR A 1 4.10 -4.07 6.14
N ALA A 2 3.21 -4.94 6.62
CA ALA A 2 1.88 -4.53 7.09
C ALA A 2 1.60 -5.11 8.48
N GLY A 3 1.02 -4.31 9.38
CA GLY A 3 0.64 -4.77 10.72
C GLY A 3 0.44 -3.64 11.72
N ASP A 4 0.18 -4.03 12.97
CA ASP A 4 0.21 -3.15 14.14
C ASP A 4 1.66 -3.00 14.62
N PHE A 5 2.21 -1.79 14.51
CA PHE A 5 3.56 -1.47 14.97
C PHE A 5 3.56 -0.84 16.36
N ASN A 6 2.38 -0.55 16.93
CA ASN A 6 2.21 0.15 18.18
C ASN A 6 3.01 1.47 18.26
N SER A 7 3.21 2.12 17.10
CA SER A 7 4.04 3.30 16.89
C SER A 7 3.31 4.35 16.07
N GLY A 8 3.91 5.51 15.83
CA GLY A 8 3.32 6.55 15.00
C GLY A 8 3.77 7.94 15.43
N ILE A 9 3.75 8.90 14.49
CA ILE A 9 4.29 10.26 14.67
C ILE A 9 3.62 11.08 15.78
N HIS A 10 2.44 10.65 16.24
CA HIS A 10 1.69 11.26 17.32
C HIS A 10 2.16 10.80 18.72
N ARG A 11 2.97 9.74 18.80
CA ARG A 11 3.53 9.21 20.06
C ARG A 11 4.88 9.85 20.37
N SER A 12 5.25 9.84 21.64
CA SER A 12 6.59 10.29 22.10
C SER A 12 7.73 9.48 21.49
N THR A 13 7.45 8.26 21.03
CA THR A 13 8.44 7.33 20.50
C THR A 13 7.87 6.57 19.30
N ASP A 14 8.30 6.93 18.09
CA ASP A 14 7.97 6.26 16.82
C ASP A 14 9.14 5.39 16.33
N SER A 15 9.69 4.52 17.20
CA SER A 15 10.91 3.76 16.87
C SER A 15 10.75 2.89 15.61
N PRO A 16 9.66 2.11 15.43
CA PRO A 16 9.46 1.34 14.20
C PRO A 16 9.36 2.23 12.96
N GLY A 17 8.60 3.33 13.01
CA GLY A 17 8.48 4.26 11.88
C GLY A 17 9.82 4.89 11.49
N VAL A 18 10.64 5.28 12.48
CA VAL A 18 12.00 5.80 12.23
C VAL A 18 12.88 4.75 11.56
N MET A 19 12.86 3.51 12.03
CA MET A 19 13.64 2.42 11.43
C MET A 19 13.19 2.10 10.01
N MET A 20 11.88 2.06 9.75
CA MET A 20 11.34 1.84 8.41
C MET A 20 11.77 2.94 7.44
N ARG A 21 11.60 4.22 7.82
CA ARG A 21 12.05 5.36 7.02
C ARG A 21 13.56 5.34 6.77
N GLY A 22 14.36 4.99 7.78
CA GLY A 22 15.80 4.83 7.66
C GLY A 22 16.25 3.75 6.67
N ASN A 23 15.37 2.78 6.35
CA ASN A 23 15.60 1.73 5.37
C ASN A 23 14.94 2.03 4.00
N GLY A 24 14.57 3.28 3.74
CA GLY A 24 13.96 3.68 2.46
C GLY A 24 12.51 3.25 2.29
N MET A 25 11.82 2.90 3.38
CA MET A 25 10.41 2.57 3.36
C MET A 25 9.56 3.80 3.66
N VAL A 26 8.39 3.89 3.03
CA VAL A 26 7.39 4.94 3.24
C VAL A 26 6.06 4.31 3.64
N ASP A 27 5.28 5.01 4.47
CA ASP A 27 3.92 4.55 4.78
C ASP A 27 3.03 4.70 3.54
N SER A 28 2.25 3.68 3.21
CA SER A 28 1.46 3.67 1.99
C SER A 28 0.31 4.68 2.02
N VAL A 29 -0.11 5.15 3.20
CA VAL A 29 -1.06 6.27 3.32
C VAL A 29 -0.45 7.59 2.85
N ASP A 30 0.87 7.75 2.98
CA ASP A 30 1.59 8.95 2.54
C ASP A 30 2.07 8.83 1.09
N ALA A 31 2.25 7.60 0.60
CA ALA A 31 2.74 7.32 -0.76
C ALA A 31 1.64 7.16 -1.81
N THR A 32 0.37 7.15 -1.40
CA THR A 32 -0.74 6.93 -2.34
C THR A 32 -0.90 8.07 -3.34
N THR A 33 -1.19 7.71 -4.59
CA THR A 33 -1.44 8.66 -5.69
C THR A 33 -2.87 9.19 -5.75
N SER A 34 -3.78 8.65 -4.92
CA SER A 34 -5.17 9.08 -4.80
C SER A 34 -5.47 9.62 -3.40
N ASP A 35 -6.57 10.36 -3.24
CA ASP A 35 -7.00 10.79 -1.91
C ASP A 35 -7.29 9.57 -1.00
N PRO A 36 -6.62 9.44 0.16
CA PRO A 36 -6.80 8.31 1.04
C PRO A 36 -8.19 8.36 1.69
N VAL A 37 -8.90 7.23 1.66
CA VAL A 37 -10.25 7.14 2.21
C VAL A 37 -10.18 6.90 3.71
N ASN A 38 -10.83 7.77 4.49
CA ASN A 38 -11.00 7.60 5.94
C ASN A 38 -9.65 7.52 6.70
N ALA A 39 -8.63 8.24 6.25
CA ALA A 39 -7.33 8.26 6.92
C ALA A 39 -7.43 8.77 8.37
N ASP A 40 -8.32 9.73 8.66
CA ASP A 40 -8.48 10.32 9.99
C ASP A 40 -9.06 9.38 11.07
N ILE A 41 -9.49 8.20 10.65
CA ILE A 41 -10.04 7.15 11.49
C ILE A 41 -9.22 5.86 11.39
N ASN A 42 -7.92 5.92 11.05
CA ASN A 42 -7.07 4.77 10.70
C ASN A 42 -7.06 3.63 11.74
N SER A 43 -7.05 3.91 13.04
CA SER A 43 -6.88 2.88 14.09
C SER A 43 -7.91 2.99 15.22
N GLY A 44 -7.96 2.02 16.14
CA GLY A 44 -8.86 2.07 17.29
C GLY A 44 -8.11 1.87 18.60
N ARG A 45 -8.17 2.86 19.49
CA ARG A 45 -7.63 2.75 20.87
C ARG A 45 -8.65 2.18 21.85
N ILE A 46 -9.93 2.19 21.49
CA ILE A 46 -11.03 1.91 22.41
C ILE A 46 -12.03 0.98 21.72
N SER A 47 -12.52 -0.02 22.46
CA SER A 47 -13.64 -0.88 22.07
C SER A 47 -14.95 -0.10 21.82
N SER A 48 -14.97 1.21 22.11
CA SER A 48 -16.11 2.12 21.88
C SER A 48 -16.50 2.24 20.40
N THR A 49 -17.81 2.29 20.17
CA THR A 49 -18.43 2.58 18.87
C THR A 49 -18.63 4.08 18.62
N ASN A 50 -18.36 4.93 19.62
CA ASN A 50 -18.66 6.37 19.59
C ASN A 50 -17.43 7.25 19.30
N SER A 51 -16.22 6.69 19.34
CA SER A 51 -14.99 7.42 19.01
C SER A 51 -14.60 7.09 17.57
N LEU A 52 -15.10 7.87 16.61
CA LEU A 52 -14.74 7.70 15.21
C LEU A 52 -13.30 8.08 14.93
N ARG A 53 -12.86 9.25 15.42
CA ARG A 53 -11.49 9.71 15.18
C ARG A 53 -10.51 8.95 16.06
N SER A 54 -9.48 8.44 15.42
CA SER A 54 -8.35 7.85 16.12
C SER A 54 -7.32 8.92 16.41
N GLY A 55 -6.86 8.99 17.64
CA GLY A 55 -5.62 9.71 17.97
C GLY A 55 -4.36 8.86 17.76
N ASP A 56 -4.51 7.57 17.44
CA ASP A 56 -3.48 6.54 17.69
C ASP A 56 -3.10 5.73 16.44
N TYR A 57 -2.62 6.35 15.36
CA TYR A 57 -2.23 5.70 14.08
C TYR A 57 -1.11 4.66 14.25
N VAL A 58 -1.44 3.43 14.66
CA VAL A 58 -0.48 2.37 14.98
C VAL A 58 -0.44 1.23 13.97
N ASP A 59 -1.49 1.10 13.17
CA ASP A 59 -1.55 0.17 12.05
C ASP A 59 -0.93 0.84 10.83
N HIS A 60 0.09 0.23 10.25
CA HIS A 60 0.83 0.78 9.11
C HIS A 60 1.00 -0.24 8.00
N ILE A 61 1.11 0.26 6.77
CA ILE A 61 1.53 -0.52 5.61
C ILE A 61 2.72 0.20 4.97
N PHE A 62 3.94 -0.23 5.32
CA PHE A 62 5.16 0.32 4.74
C PHE A 62 5.50 -0.33 3.39
N VAL A 63 5.78 0.47 2.37
CA VAL A 63 6.21 0.05 1.02
C VAL A 63 7.60 0.59 0.71
N SER A 64 8.34 -0.09 -0.17
CA SER A 64 9.61 0.43 -0.72
C SER A 64 9.32 1.39 -1.87
N SER A 65 10.33 2.14 -2.29
CA SER A 65 10.24 3.06 -3.42
C SER A 65 9.96 2.40 -4.77
N ASP A 66 10.11 1.08 -4.86
CA ASP A 66 9.88 0.31 -6.09
C ASP A 66 8.40 -0.08 -6.27
N ILE A 67 7.54 0.33 -5.34
CA ILE A 67 6.12 0.00 -5.33
C ILE A 67 5.30 1.28 -5.44
N ASP A 68 4.49 1.36 -6.49
CA ASP A 68 3.51 2.44 -6.62
C ASP A 68 2.28 2.11 -5.78
N VAL A 69 1.84 3.08 -4.97
CA VAL A 69 0.61 2.96 -4.19
C VAL A 69 -0.53 3.64 -4.96
N LEU A 70 -1.37 2.83 -5.58
CA LEU A 70 -2.46 3.30 -6.43
C LEU A 70 -3.64 3.84 -5.62
N ASN A 71 -3.92 3.22 -4.46
CA ASN A 71 -5.04 3.59 -3.62
C ASN A 71 -4.81 3.13 -2.17
N TRP A 72 -5.41 3.87 -1.22
CA TRP A 72 -5.37 3.57 0.20
C TRP A 72 -6.75 3.80 0.84
N GLU A 73 -7.21 2.83 1.63
CA GLU A 73 -8.52 2.90 2.28
C GLU A 73 -8.50 2.29 3.68
N GLN A 74 -9.14 2.98 4.63
CA GLN A 74 -9.58 2.40 5.89
C GLN A 74 -10.97 1.74 5.66
N LEU A 75 -11.09 0.43 5.90
CA LEU A 75 -12.26 -0.38 5.52
C LEU A 75 -13.42 -0.42 6.54
N VAL A 76 -13.46 0.47 7.53
CA VAL A 76 -14.50 0.38 8.55
C VAL A 76 -15.81 0.95 8.03
N ARG A 77 -16.88 0.19 8.29
CA ARG A 77 -18.25 0.62 8.03
C ARG A 77 -18.73 1.54 9.16
N ILE A 78 -19.11 2.74 8.79
CA ILE A 78 -19.73 3.74 9.67
C ILE A 78 -21.19 3.89 9.27
N SER A 79 -22.10 3.91 10.25
CA SER A 79 -23.52 4.23 10.06
C SER A 79 -23.97 5.17 11.17
N GLY A 80 -24.68 6.24 10.81
CA GLY A 80 -25.19 7.21 11.77
C GLY A 80 -24.13 7.90 12.64
N GLY A 81 -22.87 7.97 12.18
CA GLY A 81 -21.77 8.52 12.97
C GLY A 81 -21.14 7.54 13.97
N HIS A 82 -21.42 6.23 13.84
CA HIS A 82 -20.91 5.18 14.73
C HIS A 82 -20.35 4.01 13.94
N TYR A 83 -19.46 3.23 14.56
CA TYR A 83 -19.06 1.94 14.01
C TYR A 83 -20.25 0.98 13.98
N VAL A 84 -20.46 0.33 12.84
CA VAL A 84 -21.49 -0.71 12.73
C VAL A 84 -21.16 -1.90 13.63
N THR A 85 -22.21 -2.57 14.11
CA THR A 85 -22.11 -3.79 14.91
C THR A 85 -22.50 -5.03 14.07
N PRO A 86 -21.98 -6.23 14.40
CA PRO A 86 -21.00 -6.51 15.44
C PRO A 86 -19.60 -5.98 15.09
N LYS A 87 -18.87 -5.47 16.09
CA LYS A 87 -17.48 -5.03 15.91
C LYS A 87 -16.59 -6.26 15.76
N VAL A 88 -15.85 -6.34 14.66
CA VAL A 88 -14.99 -7.50 14.35
C VAL A 88 -13.62 -7.45 15.04
N SER A 89 -13.14 -6.26 15.37
CA SER A 89 -11.84 -6.02 16.04
C SER A 89 -11.85 -4.63 16.68
N ASP A 90 -11.05 -4.42 17.71
CA ASP A 90 -10.70 -3.09 18.22
C ASP A 90 -9.78 -2.31 17.28
N HIS A 91 -9.06 -3.00 16.40
CA HIS A 91 -8.33 -2.45 15.26
C HIS A 91 -9.22 -2.28 14.03
N LYS A 92 -8.64 -1.63 13.03
CA LYS A 92 -9.31 -1.23 11.82
C LYS A 92 -8.55 -1.74 10.62
N ALA A 93 -9.23 -2.49 9.76
CA ALA A 93 -8.61 -3.00 8.56
C ALA A 93 -8.20 -1.84 7.64
N LEU A 94 -6.95 -1.88 7.20
CA LEU A 94 -6.38 -1.00 6.18
C LEU A 94 -6.23 -1.80 4.89
N LYS A 95 -6.50 -1.16 3.76
CA LYS A 95 -6.32 -1.71 2.42
C LYS A 95 -5.44 -0.77 1.62
N THR A 96 -4.44 -1.34 0.96
CA THR A 96 -3.64 -0.63 -0.03
C THR A 96 -3.73 -1.40 -1.35
N VAL A 97 -3.88 -0.70 -2.45
CA VAL A 97 -3.73 -1.26 -3.80
C VAL A 97 -2.37 -0.82 -4.32
N VAL A 98 -1.56 -1.77 -4.76
CA VAL A 98 -0.19 -1.52 -5.21
C VAL A 98 0.03 -2.00 -6.63
N SER A 99 0.93 -1.33 -7.34
CA SER A 99 1.52 -1.81 -8.58
C SER A 99 3.00 -2.08 -8.36
N LEU A 100 3.49 -3.15 -8.98
CA LEU A 100 4.92 -3.40 -9.11
C LEU A 100 5.25 -3.21 -10.59
N GLU A 101 5.68 -2.00 -10.95
CA GLU A 101 6.37 -1.83 -12.23
C GLU A 101 7.78 -2.39 -12.05
N ALA A 102 7.98 -3.67 -12.39
CA ALA A 102 9.32 -4.16 -12.61
C ALA A 102 9.97 -3.21 -13.63
N PRO A 103 11.20 -2.71 -13.41
CA PRO A 103 11.91 -1.99 -14.45
C PRO A 103 11.83 -2.85 -15.70
N VAL A 104 11.17 -2.36 -16.75
CA VAL A 104 11.18 -3.04 -18.04
C VAL A 104 12.65 -3.08 -18.41
N GLY A 105 13.30 -4.23 -18.19
CA GLY A 105 14.69 -4.41 -18.55
C GLY A 105 14.78 -3.97 -19.99
N LYS A 106 15.66 -3.01 -20.29
CA LYS A 106 15.83 -2.55 -21.68
C LYS A 106 16.04 -3.80 -22.50
N VAL A 107 15.02 -4.17 -23.29
CA VAL A 107 15.22 -5.16 -24.34
C VAL A 107 16.30 -4.52 -25.19
N GLY A 108 17.49 -5.12 -25.18
CA GLY A 108 18.62 -4.61 -25.94
C GLY A 108 18.23 -4.44 -27.40
N THR A 109 19.09 -3.80 -28.18
CA THR A 109 18.86 -3.65 -29.62
C THR A 109 18.46 -5.01 -30.21
N ALA A 110 17.32 -5.05 -30.91
CA ALA A 110 16.83 -6.28 -31.52
C ALA A 110 17.94 -6.93 -32.35
N THR A 111 18.12 -8.24 -32.19
CA THR A 111 19.06 -9.00 -33.02
C THR A 111 18.72 -8.77 -34.49
N LEU A 112 19.70 -8.33 -35.28
CA LEU A 112 19.52 -8.17 -36.72
C LEU A 112 19.04 -9.49 -37.31
N THR A 113 17.87 -9.48 -37.94
CA THR A 113 17.35 -10.63 -38.67
C THR A 113 17.86 -10.59 -40.10
N THR A 114 18.45 -11.68 -40.58
CA THR A 114 18.73 -11.88 -42.00
C THR A 114 17.51 -12.55 -42.63
N ALA A 115 16.93 -11.94 -43.66
CA ALA A 115 15.89 -12.58 -44.45
C ALA A 115 16.49 -13.79 -45.19
N ILE A 116 15.88 -14.97 -45.04
CA ILE A 116 16.23 -16.14 -45.86
C ILE A 116 15.54 -15.93 -47.22
N PRO A 117 16.28 -15.89 -48.35
CA PRO A 117 15.68 -15.79 -49.67
C PRO A 117 14.71 -16.95 -49.91
N SER A 118 13.53 -16.65 -50.44
CA SER A 118 12.48 -17.64 -50.77
C SER A 118 12.86 -18.57 -51.93
N ASP A 119 13.97 -18.32 -52.62
CA ASP A 119 14.23 -18.86 -53.96
C ASP A 119 14.99 -20.19 -53.92
N GLY A 120 14.63 -21.07 -52.99
CA GLY A 120 15.24 -22.39 -52.82
C GLY A 120 14.28 -23.55 -52.57
N LEU A 121 13.00 -23.30 -52.29
CA LEU A 121 11.99 -24.36 -52.18
C LEU A 121 11.34 -24.65 -53.54
N ALA A 122 12.18 -24.99 -54.52
CA ALA A 122 11.70 -25.77 -55.66
C ALA A 122 11.55 -27.22 -55.18
N LEU A 123 10.32 -27.58 -54.79
CA LEU A 123 9.92 -28.97 -54.60
C LEU A 123 10.28 -29.76 -55.88
N ARG A 124 11.19 -30.73 -55.74
CA ARG A 124 11.29 -31.90 -56.59
C ARG A 124 10.89 -33.12 -55.78
#